data_AF-A0A8J3PLW5-F1
#
_entry.id   AF-A0A8J3PLW5-F1
#
_cell.length_a   1.000
_cell.length_b   1.000
_cell.length_c   1.000
_cell.angle_alpha   90.00
_cell.angle_beta   90.00
_cell.angle_gamma   90.00
#
_symmetry.space_group_name_H-M   'P 1'
#
loop_
_entity.id
_entity.type
_entity.pdbx_description
1 polymer ?
#
loop_
_entity_poly.entity_id
_entity_poly.type
_entity_poly.pdbx_seq_one_letter_code
_entity_poly.pdbx_strand_id
1 'polypeptide(L)'
;MYGEDVLAGNWRRRKVVPEIDAEPDLVVEDADSGFCGAVVGFEFGAVVLEDRHGRRRNFPLEPAAFLLDGEVVTLRKPAAAAAPAKPRRTASGSIALDKVDARVARASRIWVEGIHDAALVERIWGDDLRIEGVVVEPLDGIDELPQAVRAFGSGPERRLGVLVDHLVAGSKESRIVASVTSPYVLVTGHPYIDIWQAVKPERLGIRAWPQIPRGQPWKEGVCAALGVAEPVDLWRRILASVSSFRDVETPLIGAMERLIDFVTAPGE
;
A
#
# COMPACT_ATOMS: atom_id res chain seq x y z
N MET A 1 1.48 77.32 26.87
CA MET A 1 0.19 76.95 27.52
C MET A 1 -0.86 76.94 26.43
N TYR A 2 -1.56 75.81 26.34
CA TYR A 2 -2.72 75.47 25.49
C TYR A 2 -2.50 75.07 24.03
N GLY A 3 -2.88 73.81 23.79
CA GLY A 3 -2.93 73.11 22.53
C GLY A 3 -2.89 71.60 22.79
N GLU A 4 -3.72 71.09 23.71
CA GLU A 4 -3.94 69.64 23.84
C GLU A 4 -4.47 69.13 22.51
N ASP A 5 -3.73 68.18 21.93
CA ASP A 5 -4.10 67.48 20.72
C ASP A 5 -5.35 66.63 20.99
N VAL A 6 -6.50 67.15 20.56
CA VAL A 6 -7.82 66.51 20.61
C VAL A 6 -7.92 65.23 19.74
N LEU A 7 -6.83 64.77 19.12
CA LEU A 7 -6.74 63.51 18.38
C LEU A 7 -5.94 62.40 19.10
N ALA A 8 -5.47 62.61 20.33
CA ALA A 8 -4.73 61.60 21.10
C ALA A 8 -5.59 60.46 21.70
N GLY A 9 -6.76 60.19 21.12
CA GLY A 9 -7.60 59.05 21.46
C GLY A 9 -7.28 57.85 20.57
N ASN A 10 -6.77 56.76 21.16
CA ASN A 10 -6.60 55.48 20.49
C ASN A 10 -7.97 54.82 20.27
N TRP A 11 -8.76 55.36 19.34
CA TRP A 11 -10.09 54.86 19.01
C TRP A 11 -9.96 53.62 18.12
N ARG A 12 -10.29 52.46 18.72
CA ARG A 12 -10.50 51.12 18.13
C ARG A 12 -9.31 50.15 18.19
N ARG A 13 -8.94 49.71 19.40
CA ARG A 13 -8.68 48.28 19.59
C ARG A 13 -10.02 47.56 19.63
N ARG A 14 -10.47 47.01 18.50
CA ARG A 14 -11.62 46.11 18.44
C ARG A 14 -11.25 44.88 19.29
N LYS A 15 -11.91 44.67 20.44
CA LYS A 15 -11.70 43.46 21.27
C LYS A 15 -12.04 42.27 20.38
N VAL A 16 -11.04 41.45 20.05
CA VAL A 16 -11.26 40.21 19.29
C VAL A 16 -11.99 39.26 20.23
N VAL A 17 -13.19 38.85 19.84
CA VAL A 17 -13.99 37.88 20.60
C VAL A 17 -13.40 36.49 20.31
N PRO A 18 -13.04 35.71 21.34
CA PRO A 18 -12.48 34.38 21.13
C PRO A 18 -13.52 33.46 20.46
N GLU A 19 -13.05 32.67 19.51
CA GLU A 19 -13.83 31.59 18.90
C GLU A 19 -13.54 30.29 19.64
N ILE A 20 -14.59 29.60 20.10
CA ILE A 20 -14.49 28.35 20.87
C ILE A 20 -15.27 27.26 20.14
N ASP A 21 -14.66 26.07 20.04
CA ASP A 21 -15.34 24.89 19.53
C ASP A 21 -16.42 24.46 20.54
N ALA A 22 -17.67 24.37 20.08
CA ALA A 22 -18.79 23.88 20.89
C ALA A 22 -18.70 22.34 21.00
N GLU A 23 -17.75 21.89 21.81
CA GLU A 23 -17.56 20.49 22.17
C GLU A 23 -18.70 20.00 23.07
N PRO A 24 -19.08 18.71 23.00
CA PRO A 24 -20.05 18.13 23.93
C PRO A 24 -19.69 18.41 25.39
N ASP A 25 -20.71 18.66 26.22
CA ASP A 25 -20.60 19.00 27.64
C ASP A 25 -19.96 20.37 27.97
N LEU A 26 -19.54 21.15 26.96
CA LEU A 26 -19.15 22.54 27.17
C LEU A 26 -20.36 23.34 27.69
N VAL A 27 -20.23 23.98 28.85
CA VAL A 27 -21.31 24.79 29.44
C VAL A 27 -21.14 26.24 29.05
N VAL A 28 -22.17 26.79 28.43
CA VAL A 28 -22.21 28.17 27.93
C VAL A 28 -23.55 28.80 28.26
N GLU A 29 -23.57 30.12 28.29
CA GLU A 29 -24.79 30.91 28.44
C GLU A 29 -25.06 31.71 27.17
N ASP A 30 -26.30 31.71 26.69
CA ASP A 30 -26.75 32.60 25.63
C ASP A 30 -26.88 34.04 26.16
N ALA A 31 -26.17 34.99 25.55
CA ALA A 31 -26.05 36.36 26.07
C ALA A 31 -27.37 37.15 26.01
N ASP A 32 -28.27 36.81 25.09
CA ASP A 32 -29.55 37.50 24.90
C ASP A 32 -30.64 36.96 25.85
N SER A 33 -30.77 35.64 26.00
CA SER A 33 -31.82 35.02 26.81
C SER A 33 -31.38 34.58 28.21
N GLY A 34 -30.08 34.63 28.52
CA GLY A 34 -29.50 34.19 29.80
C GLY A 34 -29.63 32.68 30.03
N PHE A 35 -29.85 31.90 28.96
CA PHE A 35 -30.03 30.46 29.06
C PHE A 35 -28.69 29.77 29.15
N CYS A 36 -28.40 29.18 30.31
CA CYS A 36 -27.17 28.43 30.59
C CYS A 36 -27.41 26.92 30.46
N GLY A 37 -26.58 26.25 29.66
CA GLY A 37 -26.66 24.81 29.45
C GLY A 37 -25.41 24.21 28.82
N ALA A 38 -25.31 22.88 28.88
CA ALA A 38 -24.25 22.10 28.24
C ALA A 38 -24.58 21.86 26.76
N VAL A 39 -23.56 21.93 25.90
CA VAL A 39 -23.68 21.55 24.48
C VAL A 39 -23.98 20.04 24.39
N VAL A 40 -25.12 19.70 23.82
CA VAL A 40 -25.53 18.29 23.60
C VAL A 40 -25.56 17.90 22.13
N GLY A 41 -25.35 18.85 21.22
CA GLY A 41 -25.29 18.60 19.79
C GLY A 41 -25.62 19.81 18.95
N PHE A 42 -25.98 19.55 17.69
CA PHE A 42 -26.36 20.57 16.72
C PHE A 42 -27.59 20.14 15.95
N GLU A 43 -28.54 21.04 15.79
CA GLU A 43 -29.75 20.83 15.00
C GLU A 43 -29.99 22.04 14.10
N PHE A 44 -30.32 21.81 12.83
CA PHE A 44 -30.64 22.89 11.86
C PHE A 44 -29.60 24.02 11.78
N GLY A 45 -28.32 23.73 12.06
CA GLY A 45 -27.23 24.72 12.03
C GLY A 45 -27.06 25.53 13.32
N ALA A 46 -27.86 25.26 14.35
CA ALA A 46 -27.76 25.84 15.69
C ALA A 46 -27.11 24.85 16.67
N VAL A 47 -26.50 25.37 17.74
CA VAL A 47 -26.06 24.55 18.88
C VAL A 47 -27.25 24.25 19.78
N VAL A 48 -27.35 23.00 20.24
CA VAL A 48 -28.37 22.58 21.19
C VAL A 48 -27.76 22.62 22.60
N LEU A 49 -28.34 23.43 23.48
CA LEU A 49 -27.95 23.50 24.89
C LEU A 49 -28.99 22.82 25.76
N GLU A 50 -28.55 22.01 26.72
CA GLU A 50 -29.37 21.38 27.75
C GLU A 50 -29.09 22.00 29.13
N ASP A 51 -30.12 22.53 29.80
CA ASP A 51 -29.99 23.06 31.17
C ASP A 51 -29.97 21.95 32.23
N ARG A 52 -29.67 22.32 33.48
CA ARG A 52 -29.65 21.38 34.64
C ARG A 52 -30.98 20.68 34.94
N HIS A 53 -32.08 21.12 34.32
CA HIS A 53 -33.42 20.56 34.46
C HIS A 53 -33.81 19.72 33.23
N GLY A 54 -32.89 19.48 32.30
CA GLY A 54 -33.09 18.68 31.09
C GLY A 54 -33.83 19.41 29.97
N ARG A 55 -34.00 20.74 30.05
CA ARG A 55 -34.65 21.50 28.97
C ARG A 55 -33.64 21.77 27.86
N ARG A 56 -34.04 21.50 26.62
CA ARG A 56 -33.21 21.72 25.42
C ARG A 56 -33.69 22.91 24.61
N ARG A 57 -32.75 23.75 24.16
CA ARG A 57 -33.02 24.88 23.27
C ARG A 57 -31.92 25.02 22.22
N ASN A 58 -32.32 25.49 21.04
CA ASN A 58 -31.43 25.67 19.90
C ASN A 58 -31.04 27.14 19.79
N PHE A 59 -29.73 27.40 19.72
CA PHE A 59 -29.16 28.75 19.62
C PHE A 59 -28.31 28.88 18.34
N PRO A 60 -28.58 29.86 17.48
CA PRO A 60 -27.74 30.15 16.32
C PRO A 60 -26.28 30.40 16.73
N LEU A 61 -25.33 29.93 15.92
CA LEU A 61 -23.89 30.18 16.13
C LEU A 61 -23.50 31.60 15.66
N GLU A 62 -24.17 32.61 16.22
CA GLU A 62 -23.90 34.00 15.87
C GLU A 62 -22.62 34.52 16.54
N PRO A 63 -21.87 35.44 15.89
CA PRO A 63 -20.70 36.05 16.49
C PRO A 63 -21.02 36.73 17.82
N ALA A 64 -20.23 36.46 18.85
CA ALA A 64 -20.34 37.06 20.18
C ALA A 64 -21.68 36.82 20.91
N ALA A 65 -22.41 35.77 20.55
CA ALA A 65 -23.73 35.47 21.13
C ALA A 65 -23.70 34.68 22.45
N PHE A 66 -22.53 34.19 22.89
CA PHE A 66 -22.43 33.31 24.04
C PHE A 66 -21.49 33.87 25.11
N LEU A 67 -21.69 33.44 26.36
CA LEU A 67 -20.81 33.65 27.48
C LEU A 67 -20.21 32.31 27.91
N LEU A 68 -18.90 32.26 28.05
CA LEU A 68 -18.18 31.17 28.70
C LEU A 68 -17.54 31.74 29.96
N ASP A 69 -17.94 31.24 31.13
CA ASP A 69 -17.53 31.78 32.44
C ASP A 69 -17.74 33.30 32.59
N GLY A 70 -18.80 33.83 31.96
CA GLY A 70 -19.16 35.24 31.97
C GLY A 70 -18.41 36.12 30.95
N GLU A 71 -17.47 35.55 30.18
CA GLU A 71 -16.78 36.26 29.10
C GLU A 71 -17.44 35.97 27.75
N VAL A 72 -17.61 37.01 26.93
CA VAL A 72 -18.22 36.90 25.59
C VAL A 72 -17.34 36.08 24.65
N VAL A 73 -17.93 35.06 24.04
CA VAL A 73 -17.31 34.15 23.07
C VAL A 73 -18.20 33.95 21.83
N THR A 74 -17.58 33.54 20.73
CA THR A 74 -18.28 33.03 19.54
C THR A 74 -18.14 31.53 19.53
N LEU A 75 -19.24 30.80 19.50
CA LEU A 75 -19.18 29.34 19.32
C LEU A 75 -19.08 28.99 17.84
N ARG A 76 -18.29 27.97 17.54
CA ARG A 76 -18.23 27.35 16.22
C ARG A 76 -18.44 25.84 16.34
N LYS A 77 -18.91 25.24 15.26
CA LYS A 77 -19.05 23.78 15.19
C LYS A 77 -17.65 23.14 15.19
N PRO A 78 -17.36 22.17 16.08
CA PRO A 78 -16.08 21.47 16.08
C PRO A 78 -15.78 20.87 14.71
N ALA A 79 -14.53 21.03 14.24
CA ALA A 79 -14.07 20.32 13.06
C ALA A 79 -14.13 18.81 13.35
N ALA A 80 -14.70 18.02 12.42
CA ALA A 80 -14.71 16.58 12.57
C ALA A 80 -13.26 16.08 12.75
N ALA A 81 -12.99 15.35 13.84
CA ALA A 81 -11.71 14.71 14.03
C ALA A 81 -11.36 13.89 12.78
N ALA A 82 -10.19 14.13 12.20
CA ALA A 82 -9.74 13.40 11.03
C ALA A 82 -9.76 11.91 11.34
N ALA A 83 -10.53 11.14 10.57
CA ALA A 83 -10.55 9.70 10.71
C ALA A 83 -9.10 9.16 10.63
N PRO A 84 -8.71 8.18 11.46
CA PRO A 84 -7.37 7.63 11.41
C PRO A 84 -7.08 7.15 9.99
N ALA A 85 -5.94 7.57 9.45
CA ALA A 85 -5.54 7.20 8.09
C ALA A 85 -5.48 5.66 7.98
N LYS A 86 -6.10 5.11 6.93
CA LYS A 86 -6.06 3.67 6.67
C LYS A 86 -4.60 3.21 6.54
N PRO A 87 -4.23 2.03 7.08
CA PRO A 87 -2.90 1.49 6.90
C PRO A 87 -2.56 1.42 5.40
N ARG A 88 -1.40 1.97 5.03
CA ARG A 88 -0.90 1.88 3.66
C ARG A 88 -0.56 0.40 3.38
N ARG A 89 -0.72 -0.03 2.13
CA ARG A 89 -0.38 -1.39 1.70
C ARG A 89 0.78 -1.38 0.71
N THR A 90 1.60 -2.43 0.72
CA THR A 90 2.63 -2.68 -0.31
C THR A 90 1.98 -3.17 -1.61
N ALA A 91 2.76 -3.25 -2.69
CA ALA A 91 2.29 -3.78 -3.97
C ALA A 91 1.88 -5.26 -3.89
N SER A 92 2.44 -6.05 -2.98
CA SER A 92 2.04 -7.44 -2.70
C SER A 92 0.75 -7.54 -1.88
N GLY A 93 0.32 -6.44 -1.24
CA GLY A 93 -0.90 -6.36 -0.46
C GLY A 93 -0.71 -6.42 1.06
N SER A 94 0.53 -6.56 1.55
CA SER A 94 0.91 -6.48 2.97
C SER A 94 0.69 -5.08 3.55
N ILE A 95 0.71 -4.96 4.88
CA ILE A 95 0.69 -3.66 5.56
C ILE A 95 2.08 -3.03 5.42
N ALA A 96 2.13 -1.82 4.86
CA ALA A 96 3.37 -1.10 4.70
C ALA A 96 3.88 -0.59 6.07
N LEU A 97 5.18 -0.72 6.28
CA LEU A 97 5.87 -0.20 7.47
C LEU A 97 6.54 1.14 7.10
N ASP A 98 6.24 2.20 7.86
CA ASP A 98 6.71 3.56 7.53
C ASP A 98 8.22 3.78 7.76
N LYS A 99 8.86 2.96 8.60
CA LYS A 99 10.29 3.03 8.93
C LYS A 99 10.85 1.62 9.08
N VAL A 100 11.64 1.19 8.11
CA VAL A 100 12.35 -0.08 8.14
C VAL A 100 13.84 0.24 8.08
N ASP A 101 14.58 -0.16 9.11
CA ASP A 101 16.03 -0.05 9.10
C ASP A 101 16.63 -1.02 8.08
N ALA A 102 17.77 -0.64 7.49
CA ALA A 102 18.49 -1.51 6.58
C ALA A 102 18.90 -2.81 7.31
N ARG A 103 18.55 -3.95 6.71
CA ARG A 103 18.88 -5.28 7.24
C ARG A 103 19.96 -5.94 6.40
N VAL A 104 20.82 -6.71 7.07
CA VAL A 104 21.72 -7.65 6.37
C VAL A 104 20.87 -8.73 5.71
N ALA A 105 21.16 -9.02 4.44
CA ALA A 105 20.48 -10.09 3.73
C ALA A 105 20.67 -11.42 4.47
N ARG A 106 19.58 -12.20 4.57
CA ARG A 106 19.60 -13.59 5.06
C ARG A 106 20.56 -14.42 4.21
N ALA A 107 20.90 -15.63 4.65
CA ALA A 107 21.61 -16.58 3.80
C ALA A 107 20.68 -17.21 2.73
N SER A 108 19.38 -17.29 3.00
CA SER A 108 18.38 -17.82 2.08
C SER A 108 18.21 -16.95 0.82
N ARG A 109 17.83 -17.58 -0.30
CA ARG A 109 17.66 -16.93 -1.61
C ARG A 109 16.40 -17.39 -2.31
N ILE A 110 15.89 -16.55 -3.20
CA ILE A 110 14.95 -16.95 -4.24
C ILE A 110 15.68 -16.84 -5.59
N TRP A 111 15.67 -17.90 -6.36
CA TRP A 111 16.14 -17.92 -7.74
C TRP A 111 14.96 -17.85 -8.70
N VAL A 112 15.13 -17.11 -9.78
CA VAL A 112 14.14 -16.95 -10.86
C VAL A 112 14.80 -17.23 -12.20
N GLU A 113 14.04 -17.59 -13.22
CA GLU A 113 14.60 -18.06 -14.49
C GLU A 113 15.36 -16.99 -15.27
N GLY A 114 14.95 -15.72 -15.16
CA GLY A 114 15.61 -14.63 -15.86
C GLY A 114 15.43 -13.25 -15.24
N ILE A 115 15.96 -12.25 -15.94
CA ILE A 115 15.96 -10.86 -15.47
C ILE A 115 14.56 -10.21 -15.48
N HIS A 116 13.65 -10.68 -16.34
CA HIS A 116 12.29 -10.16 -16.41
C HIS A 116 11.48 -10.62 -15.18
N ASP A 117 11.69 -11.86 -14.78
CA ASP A 117 11.16 -12.45 -13.56
C ASP A 117 11.62 -11.68 -12.34
N ALA A 118 12.93 -11.47 -12.21
CA ALA A 118 13.51 -10.73 -11.10
C ALA A 118 12.92 -9.31 -11.03
N ALA A 119 12.76 -8.64 -12.17
CA ALA A 119 12.19 -7.30 -12.24
C ALA A 119 10.69 -7.26 -11.94
N LEU A 120 9.90 -8.28 -12.34
CA LEU A 120 8.49 -8.36 -11.96
C LEU A 120 8.32 -8.67 -10.48
N VAL A 121 9.15 -9.58 -9.95
CA VAL A 121 9.17 -9.92 -8.53
C VAL A 121 9.52 -8.70 -7.69
N GLU A 122 10.56 -7.98 -8.08
CA GLU A 122 10.96 -6.71 -7.44
C GLU A 122 9.81 -5.68 -7.46
N ARG A 123 9.09 -5.57 -8.58
CA ARG A 123 7.98 -4.62 -8.72
C ARG A 123 6.83 -4.91 -7.75
N ILE A 124 6.53 -6.18 -7.47
CA ILE A 124 5.34 -6.57 -6.69
C ILE A 124 5.70 -6.88 -5.23
N TRP A 125 6.77 -7.64 -4.99
CA TRP A 125 7.16 -8.15 -3.67
C TRP A 125 8.45 -7.54 -3.13
N GLY A 126 9.12 -6.64 -3.86
CA GLY A 126 10.42 -6.09 -3.44
C GLY A 126 10.40 -5.42 -2.07
N ASP A 127 9.30 -4.75 -1.71
CA ASP A 127 9.15 -4.12 -0.38
C ASP A 127 9.15 -5.16 0.75
N ASP A 128 8.38 -6.23 0.60
CA ASP A 128 8.27 -7.30 1.58
C ASP A 128 9.57 -8.12 1.66
N LEU A 129 10.18 -8.42 0.52
CA LEU A 129 11.46 -9.14 0.45
C LEU A 129 12.59 -8.37 1.12
N ARG A 130 12.62 -7.04 1.00
CA ARG A 130 13.59 -6.19 1.72
C ARG A 130 13.36 -6.19 3.24
N ILE A 131 12.11 -6.21 3.70
CA ILE A 131 11.78 -6.35 5.13
C ILE A 131 12.29 -7.70 5.65
N GLU A 132 12.09 -8.76 4.86
CA GLU A 132 12.55 -10.11 5.21
C GLU A 132 14.04 -10.33 4.99
N GLY A 133 14.74 -9.42 4.30
CA GLY A 133 16.15 -9.58 3.96
C GLY A 133 16.39 -10.73 2.98
N VAL A 134 15.41 -11.07 2.14
CA VAL A 134 15.51 -12.12 1.13
C VAL A 134 15.93 -11.51 -0.20
N VAL A 135 16.95 -12.10 -0.83
CA VAL A 135 17.47 -11.65 -2.13
C VAL A 135 16.96 -12.55 -3.24
N VAL A 136 16.57 -11.93 -4.36
CA VAL A 136 16.16 -12.59 -5.60
C VAL A 136 17.31 -12.51 -6.60
N GLU A 137 17.71 -13.65 -7.18
CA GLU A 137 18.81 -13.74 -8.15
C GLU A 137 18.32 -14.44 -9.43
N PRO A 138 18.58 -13.89 -10.63
CA PRO A 138 18.26 -14.57 -11.87
C PRO A 138 19.26 -15.70 -12.14
N LEU A 139 18.75 -16.79 -12.70
CA LEU A 139 19.54 -17.87 -13.31
C LEU A 139 19.73 -17.60 -14.81
N ASP A 140 20.65 -18.34 -15.43
CA ASP A 140 20.80 -18.38 -16.89
C ASP A 140 20.11 -19.64 -17.42
N GLY A 141 18.82 -19.75 -17.13
CA GLY A 141 18.02 -20.95 -17.36
C GLY A 141 18.14 -22.03 -16.27
N ILE A 142 17.22 -22.99 -16.31
CA ILE A 142 17.10 -24.02 -15.27
C ILE A 142 17.88 -25.30 -15.57
N ASP A 143 18.53 -25.41 -16.73
CA ASP A 143 19.18 -26.65 -17.18
C ASP A 143 20.25 -27.15 -16.19
N GLU A 144 20.99 -26.23 -15.58
CA GLU A 144 22.03 -26.51 -14.61
C GLU A 144 21.54 -26.43 -13.15
N LEU A 145 20.22 -26.34 -12.93
CA LEU A 145 19.63 -26.17 -11.60
C LEU A 145 20.15 -27.21 -10.59
N PRO A 146 20.25 -28.52 -10.91
CA PRO A 146 20.73 -29.50 -9.93
C PRO A 146 22.18 -29.25 -9.50
N GLN A 147 23.04 -28.79 -10.41
CA GLN A 147 24.42 -28.47 -10.09
C GLN A 147 24.51 -27.17 -9.28
N ALA A 148 23.76 -26.14 -9.67
CA ALA A 148 23.70 -24.87 -8.96
C ALA A 148 23.20 -25.05 -7.52
N VAL A 149 22.15 -25.86 -7.32
CA VAL A 149 21.63 -26.21 -5.99
C VAL A 149 22.69 -26.88 -5.11
N ARG A 150 23.46 -27.83 -5.67
CA ARG A 150 24.56 -28.48 -4.94
C ARG A 150 25.65 -27.48 -4.56
N ALA A 151 26.03 -26.60 -5.49
CA ALA A 151 27.04 -25.58 -5.27
C ALA A 151 26.59 -24.52 -4.26
N PHE A 152 25.30 -24.20 -4.23
CA PHE A 152 24.72 -23.31 -3.24
C PHE A 152 25.01 -23.87 -1.84
N GLY A 153 24.71 -25.14 -1.56
CA GLY A 153 24.85 -25.71 -0.22
C GLY A 153 23.70 -25.27 0.68
N SER A 154 22.49 -25.67 0.31
CA SER A 154 21.26 -25.39 1.06
C SER A 154 21.28 -26.08 2.44
N GLY A 155 20.77 -25.41 3.47
CA GLY A 155 20.70 -25.92 4.84
C GLY A 155 19.52 -25.31 5.63
N PRO A 156 19.35 -25.69 6.92
CA PRO A 156 18.21 -25.25 7.73
C PRO A 156 18.11 -23.72 7.88
N GLU A 157 19.25 -23.03 7.96
CA GLU A 157 19.33 -21.56 8.02
C GLU A 157 19.62 -20.91 6.65
N ARG A 158 19.67 -21.72 5.59
CA ARG A 158 20.08 -21.29 4.25
C ARG A 158 19.26 -22.00 3.20
N ARG A 159 17.98 -21.64 3.15
CA ARG A 159 16.99 -22.25 2.26
C ARG A 159 17.03 -21.60 0.88
N LEU A 160 16.67 -22.37 -0.14
CA LEU A 160 16.62 -21.91 -1.52
C LEU A 160 15.21 -22.09 -2.08
N GLY A 161 14.58 -20.98 -2.44
CA GLY A 161 13.38 -20.98 -3.26
C GLY A 161 13.75 -20.87 -4.74
N VAL A 162 13.04 -21.56 -5.63
CA VAL A 162 13.24 -21.45 -7.09
C VAL A 162 11.88 -21.28 -7.76
N LEU A 163 11.72 -20.23 -8.56
CA LEU A 163 10.56 -20.01 -9.42
C LEU A 163 10.93 -20.40 -10.86
N VAL A 164 10.14 -21.28 -11.46
CA VAL A 164 10.39 -21.84 -12.80
C VAL A 164 9.22 -21.54 -13.73
N ASP A 165 9.52 -21.11 -14.95
CA ASP A 165 8.52 -20.91 -15.99
C ASP A 165 8.08 -22.25 -16.56
N HIS A 166 6.89 -22.28 -17.16
CA HIS A 166 6.33 -23.44 -17.83
C HIS A 166 6.38 -24.77 -17.03
N LEU A 167 6.24 -24.69 -15.70
CA LEU A 167 6.29 -25.85 -14.82
C LEU A 167 4.98 -26.64 -14.90
N VAL A 168 4.89 -27.49 -15.93
CA VAL A 168 3.72 -28.32 -16.26
C VAL A 168 4.13 -29.79 -16.31
N ALA A 169 3.23 -30.69 -15.89
CA ALA A 169 3.51 -32.13 -15.90
C ALA A 169 3.98 -32.63 -17.28
N GLY A 170 5.11 -33.34 -17.29
CA GLY A 170 5.71 -33.90 -18.51
C GLY A 170 6.59 -32.94 -19.30
N SER A 171 6.68 -31.66 -18.90
CA SER A 171 7.60 -30.69 -19.49
C SER A 171 9.08 -31.03 -19.21
N LYS A 172 10.00 -30.39 -19.92
CA LYS A 172 11.45 -30.54 -19.67
C LYS A 172 11.79 -30.05 -18.26
N GLU A 173 11.18 -28.93 -17.89
CA GLU A 173 11.31 -28.24 -16.61
C GLU A 173 10.90 -29.17 -15.47
N SER A 174 9.73 -29.83 -15.58
CA SER A 174 9.26 -30.76 -14.56
C SER A 174 10.23 -31.94 -14.31
N ARG A 175 10.93 -32.41 -15.35
CA ARG A 175 11.93 -33.49 -15.23
C ARG A 175 13.21 -33.03 -14.54
N ILE A 176 13.66 -31.82 -14.85
CA ILE A 176 14.84 -31.22 -14.20
C ILE A 176 14.54 -31.00 -12.72
N VAL A 177 13.40 -30.39 -12.41
CA VAL A 177 12.97 -30.09 -11.03
C VAL A 177 12.83 -31.37 -10.21
N ALA A 178 12.32 -32.46 -10.78
CA ALA A 178 12.19 -33.74 -10.08
C ALA A 178 13.53 -34.34 -9.61
N SER A 179 14.67 -33.89 -10.16
CA SER A 179 16.00 -34.33 -9.71
C SER A 179 16.52 -33.57 -8.48
N VAL A 180 15.84 -32.48 -8.07
CA VAL A 180 16.18 -31.70 -6.88
C VAL A 180 15.46 -32.29 -5.67
N THR A 181 16.22 -32.89 -4.75
CA THR A 181 15.67 -33.69 -3.64
C THR A 181 15.96 -33.13 -2.23
N SER A 182 16.64 -31.99 -2.14
CA SER A 182 17.00 -31.38 -0.85
C SER A 182 15.76 -30.87 -0.10
N PRO A 183 15.60 -31.16 1.21
CA PRO A 183 14.50 -30.62 2.01
C PRO A 183 14.63 -29.10 2.26
N TYR A 184 15.80 -28.52 1.97
CA TYR A 184 16.07 -27.09 2.10
C TYR A 184 15.94 -26.34 0.78
N VAL A 185 15.36 -26.98 -0.24
CA VAL A 185 15.07 -26.38 -1.55
C VAL A 185 13.60 -26.57 -1.87
N LEU A 186 12.91 -25.47 -2.19
CA LEU A 186 11.55 -25.51 -2.69
C LEU A 186 11.54 -24.98 -4.13
N VAL A 187 11.14 -25.82 -5.06
CA VAL A 187 10.89 -25.40 -6.44
C VAL A 187 9.39 -25.25 -6.64
N THR A 188 8.99 -24.07 -7.10
CA THR A 188 7.64 -23.78 -7.56
C THR A 188 7.71 -23.24 -8.98
N GLY A 189 6.56 -22.93 -9.56
CA GLY A 189 6.51 -22.35 -10.89
C GLY A 189 5.10 -22.02 -11.28
N HIS A 190 4.96 -21.59 -12.53
CA HIS A 190 3.67 -21.26 -13.13
C HIS A 190 3.51 -21.93 -14.49
N PRO A 191 2.27 -22.12 -14.98
CA PRO A 191 2.02 -22.86 -16.22
C PRO A 191 2.36 -22.06 -17.50
N TYR A 192 2.70 -20.78 -17.36
CA TYR A 192 2.93 -19.87 -18.47
C TYR A 192 4.25 -20.16 -19.18
N ILE A 193 4.30 -19.88 -20.48
CA ILE A 193 5.51 -20.11 -21.30
C ILE A 193 6.65 -19.17 -20.89
N ASP A 194 6.30 -17.97 -20.45
CA ASP A 194 7.22 -16.93 -19.99
C ASP A 194 6.50 -16.05 -18.96
N ILE A 195 7.27 -15.47 -18.04
CA ILE A 195 6.75 -14.52 -17.03
C ILE A 195 5.88 -13.40 -17.59
N TRP A 196 6.08 -12.98 -18.84
CA TRP A 196 5.21 -11.99 -19.50
C TRP A 196 3.74 -12.40 -19.44
N GLN A 197 3.46 -13.68 -19.72
CA GLN A 197 2.11 -14.22 -19.77
C GLN A 197 1.48 -14.34 -18.38
N ALA A 198 2.25 -14.22 -17.30
CA ALA A 198 1.72 -14.13 -15.94
C ALA A 198 1.05 -12.78 -15.64
N VAL A 199 1.26 -11.74 -16.45
CA VAL A 199 0.56 -10.46 -16.32
C VAL A 199 -0.82 -10.55 -16.97
N LYS A 200 -1.85 -10.03 -16.30
CA LYS A 200 -3.23 -10.09 -16.81
C LYS A 200 -3.36 -9.32 -18.14
N PRO A 201 -3.95 -9.93 -19.19
CA PRO A 201 -4.17 -9.31 -20.50
C PRO A 201 -4.76 -7.90 -20.46
N GLU A 202 -5.70 -7.67 -19.55
CA GLU A 202 -6.41 -6.39 -19.37
C GLU A 202 -5.46 -5.23 -19.05
N ARG A 203 -4.34 -5.49 -18.39
CA ARG A 203 -3.32 -4.47 -18.06
C ARG A 203 -2.63 -3.91 -19.30
N LEU A 204 -2.62 -4.69 -20.38
CA LEU A 204 -2.06 -4.33 -21.67
C LEU A 204 -3.14 -3.85 -22.65
N GLY A 205 -4.41 -3.86 -22.25
CA GLY A 205 -5.54 -3.55 -23.13
C GLY A 205 -5.79 -4.62 -24.19
N ILE A 206 -5.36 -5.86 -23.96
CA ILE A 206 -5.57 -6.99 -24.86
C ILE A 206 -6.59 -7.96 -24.26
N ARG A 207 -7.37 -8.63 -25.11
CA ARG A 207 -8.41 -9.57 -24.66
C ARG A 207 -7.80 -10.85 -24.06
N ALA A 208 -6.71 -11.33 -24.64
CA ALA A 208 -5.96 -12.50 -24.22
C ALA A 208 -4.54 -12.43 -24.78
N TRP A 209 -3.60 -13.14 -24.16
CA TRP A 209 -2.26 -13.33 -24.72
C TRP A 209 -2.34 -14.05 -26.07
N PRO A 210 -1.55 -13.62 -27.09
CA PRO A 210 -1.47 -14.33 -28.36
C PRO A 210 -1.01 -15.77 -28.18
N GLN A 211 -1.62 -16.68 -28.95
CA GLN A 211 -1.16 -18.08 -29.01
C GLN A 211 -0.08 -18.20 -30.07
N ILE A 212 1.14 -18.52 -29.64
CA ILE A 212 2.28 -18.71 -30.53
C ILE A 212 2.48 -20.21 -30.81
N PRO A 213 2.51 -20.63 -32.08
CA PRO A 213 2.76 -22.03 -32.44
C PRO A 213 4.08 -22.55 -31.86
N ARG A 214 4.09 -23.83 -31.48
CA ARG A 214 5.31 -24.49 -31.00
C ARG A 214 6.41 -24.45 -32.07
N GLY A 215 7.65 -24.32 -31.62
CA GLY A 215 8.83 -24.23 -32.50
C GLY A 215 9.13 -22.82 -33.00
N GLN A 216 8.30 -21.83 -32.67
CA GLN A 216 8.60 -20.42 -32.89
C GLN A 216 9.15 -19.78 -31.60
N PRO A 217 10.11 -18.85 -31.70
CA PRO A 217 10.53 -18.03 -30.57
C PRO A 217 9.33 -17.26 -29.99
N TRP A 218 8.99 -17.55 -28.73
CA TRP A 218 7.71 -17.11 -28.15
C TRP A 218 7.63 -15.59 -28.01
N LYS A 219 8.70 -14.93 -27.52
CA LYS A 219 8.74 -13.48 -27.30
C LYS A 219 8.58 -12.71 -28.62
N GLU A 220 9.28 -13.13 -29.65
CA GLU A 220 9.23 -12.56 -31.00
C GLU A 220 7.85 -12.77 -31.62
N GLY A 221 7.27 -13.97 -31.45
CA GLY A 221 5.91 -14.26 -31.90
C GLY A 221 4.86 -13.37 -31.23
N VAL A 222 4.97 -13.15 -29.91
CA VAL A 222 4.08 -12.25 -29.17
C VAL A 222 4.26 -10.80 -29.64
N CYS A 223 5.51 -10.34 -29.83
CA CYS A 223 5.80 -9.00 -30.35
C CYS A 223 5.15 -8.79 -31.72
N ALA A 224 5.32 -9.72 -32.64
CA ALA A 224 4.71 -9.68 -33.96
C ALA A 224 3.18 -9.63 -33.90
N ALA A 225 2.56 -10.46 -33.05
CA ALA A 225 1.11 -10.50 -32.89
C ALA A 225 0.53 -9.22 -32.27
N LEU A 226 1.30 -8.54 -31.43
CA LEU A 226 0.89 -7.28 -30.79
C LEU A 226 1.35 -6.03 -31.53
N GLY A 227 2.02 -6.18 -32.69
CA GLY A 227 2.54 -5.07 -33.48
C GLY A 227 3.65 -4.27 -32.79
N VAL A 228 4.44 -4.92 -31.92
CA VAL A 228 5.60 -4.33 -31.24
C VAL A 228 6.87 -4.80 -31.94
N ALA A 229 7.80 -3.88 -32.23
CA ALA A 229 9.00 -4.19 -33.00
C ALA A 229 9.98 -5.08 -32.20
N GLU A 230 10.28 -4.69 -30.96
CA GLU A 230 11.35 -5.30 -30.17
C GLU A 230 10.83 -5.86 -28.82
N PRO A 231 11.33 -7.04 -28.39
CA PRO A 231 11.01 -7.62 -27.09
C PRO A 231 11.21 -6.68 -25.89
N VAL A 232 12.25 -5.84 -25.95
CA VAL A 232 12.54 -4.88 -24.88
C VAL A 232 11.45 -3.83 -24.72
N ASP A 233 10.82 -3.41 -25.81
CA ASP A 233 9.76 -2.39 -25.77
C ASP A 233 8.47 -2.96 -25.23
N LEU A 234 8.13 -4.19 -25.63
CA LEU A 234 7.01 -4.90 -25.05
C LEU A 234 7.23 -5.16 -23.56
N TRP A 235 8.43 -5.57 -23.16
CA TRP A 235 8.76 -5.77 -21.75
C TRP A 235 8.60 -4.50 -20.92
N ARG A 236 9.13 -3.37 -21.39
CA ARG A 236 8.95 -2.06 -20.72
C ARG A 236 7.48 -1.72 -20.54
N ARG A 237 6.66 -1.95 -21.57
CA ARG A 237 5.20 -1.74 -21.50
C ARG A 237 4.53 -2.68 -20.48
N ILE A 238 4.90 -3.95 -20.47
CA ILE A 238 4.40 -4.94 -19.51
C ILE A 238 4.72 -4.50 -18.08
N LEU A 239 5.99 -4.25 -17.78
CA LEU A 239 6.43 -3.88 -16.43
C LEU A 239 5.81 -2.55 -15.97
N ALA A 240 5.64 -1.58 -16.87
CA ALA A 240 4.99 -0.31 -16.56
C ALA A 240 3.49 -0.47 -16.25
N SER A 241 2.83 -1.50 -16.79
CA SER A 241 1.41 -1.76 -16.55
C SER A 241 1.11 -2.41 -15.19
N VAL A 242 2.14 -2.92 -14.50
CA VAL A 242 2.02 -3.63 -13.23
C VAL A 242 2.30 -2.71 -12.05
N SER A 243 1.33 -2.66 -11.14
CA SER A 243 1.34 -1.85 -9.93
C SER A 243 1.16 -2.65 -8.64
N SER A 244 0.54 -3.83 -8.72
CA SER A 244 0.30 -4.69 -7.56
C SER A 244 0.12 -6.16 -7.95
N PHE A 245 0.09 -7.04 -6.95
CA PHE A 245 -0.21 -8.47 -7.12
C PHE A 245 -1.52 -8.73 -7.88
N ARG A 246 -2.47 -7.78 -7.86
CA ARG A 246 -3.76 -7.91 -8.54
C ARG A 246 -3.64 -7.88 -10.07
N ASP A 247 -2.52 -7.38 -10.57
CA ASP A 247 -2.25 -7.23 -12.00
C ASP A 247 -1.64 -8.49 -12.63
N VAL A 248 -1.33 -9.50 -11.81
CA VAL A 248 -0.80 -10.80 -12.26
C VAL A 248 -1.78 -11.93 -11.95
N GLU A 249 -1.58 -13.06 -12.63
CA GLU A 249 -2.41 -14.24 -12.49
C GLU A 249 -2.12 -15.02 -11.20
N THR A 250 -3.16 -15.65 -10.65
CA THR A 250 -3.11 -16.38 -9.36
C THR A 250 -2.01 -17.44 -9.28
N PRO A 251 -1.68 -18.23 -10.33
CA PRO A 251 -0.61 -19.21 -10.26
C PRO A 251 0.76 -18.61 -9.87
N LEU A 252 1.11 -17.42 -10.37
CA LEU A 252 2.35 -16.74 -10.00
C LEU A 252 2.28 -16.26 -8.55
N ILE A 253 1.16 -15.68 -8.13
CA ILE A 253 0.95 -15.20 -6.75
C ILE A 253 1.19 -16.35 -5.76
N GLY A 254 0.47 -17.46 -5.94
CA GLY A 254 0.57 -18.60 -5.03
C GLY A 254 1.95 -19.27 -5.07
N ALA A 255 2.66 -19.23 -6.20
CA ALA A 255 4.04 -19.71 -6.27
C ALA A 255 4.97 -18.83 -5.41
N MET A 256 4.91 -17.51 -5.58
CA MET A 256 5.73 -16.56 -4.82
C MET A 256 5.43 -16.58 -3.33
N GLU A 257 4.17 -16.66 -2.91
CA GLU A 257 3.80 -16.77 -1.49
C GLU A 257 4.44 -18.00 -0.84
N ARG A 258 4.33 -19.18 -1.47
CA ARG A 258 4.96 -20.40 -0.96
C ARG A 258 6.48 -20.30 -0.89
N LEU A 259 7.11 -19.64 -1.87
CA LEU A 259 8.56 -19.44 -1.87
C LEU A 259 8.98 -18.53 -0.71
N ILE A 260 8.27 -17.41 -0.50
CA ILE A 260 8.55 -16.46 0.58
C ILE A 260 8.40 -17.15 1.93
N ASP A 261 7.28 -17.85 2.17
CA ASP A 261 7.05 -18.60 3.40
C ASP A 261 8.18 -19.61 3.66
N PHE A 262 8.59 -20.34 2.62
CA PHE A 262 9.65 -21.34 2.74
C PHE A 262 11.01 -20.74 3.09
N VAL A 263 11.44 -19.66 2.43
CA VAL A 263 12.78 -19.09 2.62
C VAL A 263 12.90 -18.23 3.87
N THR A 264 11.76 -17.80 4.43
CA THR A 264 11.69 -16.98 5.66
C THR A 264 11.38 -17.80 6.90
N ALA A 265 10.95 -19.05 6.75
CA ALA A 265 10.71 -19.98 7.86
C ALA A 265 11.92 -20.03 8.82
N PRO A 266 11.69 -20.08 10.15
CA PRO A 266 12.76 -20.23 11.11
C PRO A 266 13.54 -21.53 10.87
N GLY A 267 14.84 -21.51 11.18
CA GLY A 267 15.66 -22.72 11.20
C GLY A 267 15.19 -23.63 12.33
N GLU A 268 14.83 -24.87 12.01
CA GLU A 268 14.65 -25.96 12.98
C GLU A 268 15.94 -26.78 13.09
#